data_AF-A0A7S0EDG5-F1
#
_entry.id   AF-A0A7S0EDG5-F1
#
_cell.length_a   1.000
_cell.length_b   1.000
_cell.length_c   1.000
_cell.angle_alpha   90.00
_cell.angle_beta   90.00
_cell.angle_gamma   90.00
#
_symmetry.space_group_name_H-M   'P 1'
#
loop_
_entity.id
_entity.type
_entity.pdbx_description
1 polymer ?
#
loop_
_entity_poly.entity_id
_entity_poly.type
_entity_poly.pdbx_seq_one_letter_code
_entity_poly.pdbx_strand_id
1 'polypeptide(L)'
;RKSVSSDITCIAGLLNDVGFDRGKHLWLIRSRQTLAVTNEHVSFVVGIATEQSTPGRIFLGCELHGCGLGFAYQGNSGDIFATRRERKSYGVKFTAGDSVGILLDCDNKRLSFIVEGVPQGVAFDDLPEGSSFWPAVGLHAEGVAVSIEHQSATAFLRRRSEAMKELMVGRSIKKQFPDGVWRKGKIKEKLAEETYLIRFDGGRDLLVRCGAEDGFEVLTEETL
;
A
#
# COMPACT_ATOMS: atom_id res chain seq x y z
N ARG A 1 15.48 -7.18 21.59
CA ARG A 1 14.49 -8.29 21.62
C ARG A 1 13.60 -8.04 22.82
N LYS A 2 12.33 -7.65 22.62
CA LYS A 2 11.34 -7.58 23.71
C LYS A 2 10.36 -8.74 23.51
N SER A 3 10.17 -9.55 24.54
CA SER A 3 9.11 -10.57 24.56
C SER A 3 7.76 -9.88 24.74
N VAL A 4 6.78 -10.29 23.95
CA VAL A 4 5.43 -9.70 23.88
C VAL A 4 4.47 -10.64 24.61
N SER A 5 3.64 -10.11 25.52
CA SER A 5 2.62 -10.88 26.26
C SER A 5 1.28 -10.91 25.52
N SER A 6 0.37 -11.74 26.03
CA SER A 6 -0.91 -12.23 25.46
C SER A 6 -1.99 -11.19 25.11
N ASP A 7 -1.68 -9.89 25.13
CA ASP A 7 -2.58 -8.83 24.70
C ASP A 7 -2.12 -8.29 23.35
N ILE A 8 -3.06 -8.09 22.42
CA ILE A 8 -2.82 -7.54 21.07
C ILE A 8 -1.91 -6.31 21.21
N THR A 9 -0.65 -6.48 20.86
CA THR A 9 0.36 -5.44 21.04
C THR A 9 0.46 -4.68 19.74
N CYS A 10 -0.12 -3.48 19.71
CA CYS A 10 0.23 -2.53 18.69
C CYS A 10 1.56 -1.89 19.02
N ILE A 11 2.50 -2.05 18.10
CA ILE A 11 3.76 -1.34 18.08
C ILE A 11 3.52 -0.10 17.20
N ALA A 12 2.70 0.80 17.70
CA ALA A 12 2.70 2.17 17.23
C ALA A 12 3.76 2.93 18.05
N GLY A 13 4.68 3.61 17.37
CA GLY A 13 5.59 4.55 18.03
C GLY A 13 7.04 4.11 18.22
N LEU A 14 7.58 3.14 17.47
CA LEU A 14 9.04 2.87 17.49
C LEU A 14 9.74 3.07 16.15
N LEU A 15 9.01 3.44 15.10
CA LEU A 15 9.62 3.62 13.78
C LEU A 15 10.32 4.96 13.61
N ASN A 16 9.88 5.98 14.35
CA ASN A 16 10.58 7.26 14.46
C ASN A 16 10.09 8.02 15.70
N ASP A 17 11.00 8.75 16.34
CA ASP A 17 10.68 9.64 17.46
C ASP A 17 9.98 10.93 16.99
N VAL A 18 10.08 11.25 15.69
CA VAL A 18 9.52 12.45 15.06
C VAL A 18 8.54 12.04 13.96
N GLY A 19 7.36 12.65 13.96
CA GLY A 19 6.34 12.42 12.94
C GLY A 19 6.68 13.14 11.63
N PHE A 20 6.07 12.68 10.55
CA PHE A 20 6.26 13.22 9.22
C PHE A 20 5.10 14.13 8.83
N ASP A 21 5.39 15.35 8.40
CA ASP A 21 4.38 16.35 7.99
C ASP A 21 4.56 16.85 6.54
N ARG A 22 5.68 16.47 5.89
CA ARG A 22 6.07 16.88 4.53
C ARG A 22 6.78 15.76 3.78
N GLY A 23 6.74 15.82 2.46
CA GLY A 23 7.41 14.88 1.58
C GLY A 23 6.71 13.52 1.45
N LYS A 24 7.35 12.64 0.69
CA LYS A 24 6.87 11.27 0.43
C LYS A 24 7.75 10.23 1.11
N HIS A 25 7.12 9.32 1.84
CA HIS A 25 7.79 8.32 2.68
C HIS A 25 7.28 6.92 2.37
N LEU A 26 8.19 5.94 2.39
CA LEU A 26 7.87 4.53 2.19
C LEU A 26 8.47 3.68 3.29
N TRP A 27 7.62 2.90 3.95
CA TRP A 27 8.05 1.84 4.87
C TRP A 27 7.69 0.49 4.29
N LEU A 28 8.68 -0.37 4.10
CA LEU A 28 8.47 -1.77 3.75
C LEU A 28 8.52 -2.61 5.02
N ILE A 29 7.40 -3.26 5.32
CA ILE A 29 7.22 -4.11 6.49
C ILE A 29 7.22 -5.55 6.01
N ARG A 30 8.17 -6.34 6.51
CA ARG A 30 8.19 -7.79 6.31
C ARG A 30 7.90 -8.47 7.62
N SER A 31 6.86 -9.28 7.62
CA SER A 31 6.49 -10.09 8.77
C SER A 31 7.17 -11.44 8.71
N ARG A 32 7.58 -11.97 9.86
CA ARG A 32 8.16 -13.30 10.01
C ARG A 32 7.48 -14.02 11.17
N GLN A 33 7.03 -15.23 10.90
CA GLN A 33 6.57 -16.14 11.95
C GLN A 33 7.79 -16.72 12.67
N THR A 34 7.85 -16.55 13.98
CA THR A 34 9.02 -16.92 14.82
C THR A 34 8.77 -18.12 15.72
N LEU A 35 7.52 -18.57 15.83
CA LEU A 35 7.13 -19.78 16.54
C LEU A 35 6.29 -20.67 15.62
N ALA A 36 6.37 -21.98 15.81
CA ALA A 36 5.50 -22.95 15.16
C ALA A 36 4.08 -22.84 15.74
N VAL A 37 3.39 -21.73 15.43
CA VAL A 37 1.96 -21.59 15.71
C VAL A 37 1.24 -22.47 14.69
N THR A 38 0.49 -23.43 15.20
CA THR A 38 0.18 -24.65 14.46
C THR A 38 -0.96 -24.55 13.47
N ASN A 39 -1.74 -23.44 13.35
CA ASN A 39 -2.82 -23.45 12.35
C ASN A 39 -3.53 -22.15 11.93
N GLU A 40 -3.01 -20.94 12.13
CA GLU A 40 -3.68 -19.75 11.58
C GLU A 40 -2.70 -18.79 10.90
N HIS A 41 -3.08 -18.36 9.69
CA HIS A 41 -2.43 -17.26 8.97
C HIS A 41 -2.46 -16.02 9.86
N VAL A 42 -1.35 -15.74 10.52
CA VAL A 42 -1.32 -14.58 11.43
C VAL A 42 -1.36 -13.32 10.59
N SER A 43 -2.51 -12.65 10.60
CA SER A 43 -2.67 -11.35 9.97
C SER A 43 -2.13 -10.25 10.88
N PHE A 44 -1.67 -9.17 10.26
CA PHE A 44 -1.27 -7.96 10.96
C PHE A 44 -1.93 -6.75 10.31
N VAL A 45 -1.85 -5.61 10.98
CA VAL A 45 -2.38 -4.33 10.52
C VAL A 45 -1.20 -3.38 10.29
N VAL A 46 -1.24 -2.63 9.20
CA VAL A 46 -0.27 -1.58 8.90
C VAL A 46 -0.99 -0.25 8.73
N GLY A 47 -0.30 0.86 8.96
CA GLY A 47 -0.95 2.17 8.83
C GLY A 47 -0.10 3.32 9.31
N ILE A 48 -0.77 4.45 9.52
CA ILE A 48 -0.18 5.64 10.13
C ILE A 48 -1.02 6.07 11.34
N ALA A 49 -0.36 6.58 12.38
CA ALA A 49 -0.97 7.27 13.51
C ALA A 49 -0.80 8.79 13.34
N THR A 50 -1.72 9.56 13.93
CA THR A 50 -1.76 11.04 13.91
C THR A 50 -1.34 11.66 15.24
N GLU A 51 -1.15 10.85 16.27
CA GLU A 51 -0.66 11.26 17.58
C GLU A 51 0.44 10.32 18.05
N GLN A 52 1.54 10.90 18.53
CA GLN A 52 2.59 10.16 19.21
C GLN A 52 2.02 9.65 20.53
N SER A 53 1.70 8.37 20.57
CA SER A 53 1.03 7.74 21.71
C SER A 53 1.91 6.64 22.29
N THR A 54 1.79 6.44 23.61
CA THR A 54 2.60 5.51 24.37
C THR A 54 2.43 4.08 23.83
N PRO A 55 3.51 3.31 23.63
CA PRO A 55 3.42 1.93 23.17
C PRO A 55 2.50 1.08 24.06
N GLY A 56 1.60 0.30 23.45
CA GLY A 56 0.81 -0.72 24.16
C GLY A 56 -0.71 -0.51 24.25
N ARG A 57 -1.30 0.52 23.63
CA ARG A 57 -2.77 0.74 23.65
C ARG A 57 -3.40 1.24 22.36
N ILE A 58 -2.76 1.07 21.21
CA ILE A 58 -3.28 1.65 19.96
C ILE A 58 -3.93 0.52 19.15
N PHE A 59 -5.17 0.70 18.70
CA PHE A 59 -5.78 -0.20 17.72
C PHE A 59 -5.98 0.64 16.47
N LEU A 60 -5.04 0.53 15.52
CA LEU A 60 -5.09 1.31 14.29
C LEU A 60 -6.47 1.14 13.61
N GLY A 61 -7.23 2.23 13.54
CA GLY A 61 -8.54 2.29 12.89
C GLY A 61 -9.69 1.53 13.59
N CYS A 62 -9.54 1.01 14.82
CA CYS A 62 -10.63 0.27 15.47
C CYS A 62 -11.55 1.19 16.32
N GLU A 63 -12.87 1.01 16.18
CA GLU A 63 -13.90 1.72 16.96
C GLU A 63 -14.10 1.20 18.40
N LEU A 64 -13.32 0.21 18.84
CA LEU A 64 -13.41 -0.29 20.22
C LEU A 64 -12.84 0.74 21.21
N HIS A 65 -13.70 1.67 21.63
CA HIS A 65 -13.70 2.43 22.88
C HIS A 65 -12.31 2.85 23.43
N GLY A 66 -11.61 3.69 22.68
CA GLY A 66 -10.52 4.53 23.24
C GLY A 66 -9.14 4.37 22.64
N CYS A 67 -9.00 3.67 21.51
CA CYS A 67 -7.70 3.36 20.92
C CYS A 67 -7.59 3.69 19.41
N GLY A 68 -8.34 4.68 18.89
CA GLY A 68 -8.34 5.04 17.47
C GLY A 68 -7.56 6.32 17.21
N LEU A 69 -6.32 6.21 16.72
CA LEU A 69 -5.46 7.38 16.44
C LEU A 69 -4.92 7.42 15.01
N GLY A 70 -5.47 6.63 14.10
CA GLY A 70 -4.83 6.45 12.79
C GLY A 70 -5.71 5.96 11.64
N PHE A 71 -5.01 5.68 10.55
CA PHE A 71 -5.48 5.15 9.27
C PHE A 71 -4.76 3.82 9.04
N ALA A 72 -5.49 2.78 8.66
CA ALA A 72 -5.01 1.42 8.74
C ALA A 72 -5.48 0.56 7.57
N TYR A 73 -4.71 -0.48 7.26
CA TYR A 73 -5.00 -1.53 6.31
C TYR A 73 -4.78 -2.89 6.99
N GLN A 74 -5.81 -3.74 6.95
CA GLN A 74 -5.86 -4.99 7.71
C GLN A 74 -5.65 -6.22 6.82
N GLY A 75 -4.72 -7.09 7.21
CA GLY A 75 -4.33 -8.23 6.38
C GLY A 75 -5.39 -9.33 6.21
N ASN A 76 -6.16 -9.66 7.25
CA ASN A 76 -7.12 -10.78 7.17
C ASN A 76 -8.29 -10.52 6.21
N SER A 77 -8.64 -9.26 6.02
CA SER A 77 -9.84 -8.81 5.33
C SER A 77 -9.50 -8.13 4.01
N GLY A 78 -8.38 -7.41 3.94
CA GLY A 78 -8.07 -6.52 2.82
C GLY A 78 -8.72 -5.14 2.95
N ASP A 79 -9.31 -4.84 4.11
CA ASP A 79 -10.05 -3.61 4.32
C ASP A 79 -9.20 -2.52 4.96
N ILE A 80 -9.64 -1.28 4.74
CA ILE A 80 -9.09 -0.11 5.39
C ILE A 80 -10.03 0.43 6.47
N PHE A 81 -9.40 1.00 7.49
CA PHE A 81 -10.05 1.55 8.66
C PHE A 81 -9.44 2.91 8.99
N ALA A 82 -10.27 3.82 9.48
CA ALA A 82 -9.80 5.09 9.99
C ALA A 82 -10.62 5.48 11.22
N THR A 83 -9.98 6.22 12.10
CA THR A 83 -10.60 6.70 13.34
C THR A 83 -11.90 7.46 13.04
N ARG A 84 -13.01 7.02 13.64
CA ARG A 84 -14.36 7.60 13.44
C ARG A 84 -14.86 7.55 11.98
N ARG A 85 -14.38 6.57 11.20
CA ARG A 85 -14.86 6.33 9.83
C ARG A 85 -15.30 4.88 9.69
N GLU A 86 -16.28 4.67 8.84
CA GLU A 86 -16.71 3.32 8.47
C GLU A 86 -15.59 2.56 7.76
N ARG A 87 -15.53 1.26 8.04
CA ARG A 87 -14.68 0.29 7.33
C ARG A 87 -15.00 0.31 5.83
N LYS A 88 -13.97 0.23 4.98
CA LYS A 88 -14.13 0.13 3.52
C LYS A 88 -13.31 -1.02 2.93
N SER A 89 -13.87 -1.68 1.91
CA SER A 89 -13.11 -2.59 1.06
C SER A 89 -12.10 -1.81 0.23
N TYR A 90 -10.89 -2.36 0.09
CA TYR A 90 -9.77 -1.63 -0.50
C TYR A 90 -8.85 -2.52 -1.33
N GLY A 91 -8.13 -3.44 -0.69
CA GLY A 91 -7.03 -4.16 -1.30
C GLY A 91 -7.12 -5.67 -1.11
N VAL A 92 -6.07 -6.36 -1.56
CA VAL A 92 -5.97 -7.81 -1.36
C VAL A 92 -5.73 -8.16 0.12
N LYS A 93 -5.88 -9.43 0.48
CA LYS A 93 -5.49 -9.91 1.81
C LYS A 93 -3.97 -10.12 1.85
N PHE A 94 -3.40 -10.00 3.04
CA PHE A 94 -1.99 -10.30 3.29
C PHE A 94 -1.80 -10.91 4.69
N THR A 95 -0.73 -11.68 4.85
CA THR A 95 -0.48 -12.50 6.05
C THR A 95 1.00 -12.49 6.43
N ALA A 96 1.31 -13.11 7.57
CA ALA A 96 2.69 -13.32 7.99
C ALA A 96 3.54 -13.96 6.88
N GLY A 97 4.66 -13.33 6.52
CA GLY A 97 5.53 -13.71 5.41
C GLY A 97 5.49 -12.73 4.24
N ASP A 98 4.38 -12.01 4.07
CA ASP A 98 4.24 -11.00 3.03
C ASP A 98 4.97 -9.71 3.40
N SER A 99 5.41 -9.01 2.35
CA SER A 99 5.99 -7.68 2.33
C SER A 99 4.91 -6.66 2.03
N VAL A 100 4.65 -5.77 3.00
CA VAL A 100 3.63 -4.73 2.89
C VAL A 100 4.28 -3.36 3.00
N GLY A 101 4.03 -2.50 2.00
CA GLY A 101 4.49 -1.13 1.95
C GLY A 101 3.43 -0.15 2.46
N ILE A 102 3.85 0.82 3.26
CA ILE A 102 3.06 2.02 3.60
C ILE A 102 3.65 3.18 2.80
N LEU A 103 2.88 3.75 1.88
CA LEU A 103 3.27 4.91 1.09
C LEU A 103 2.49 6.14 1.58
N LEU A 104 3.20 7.06 2.23
CA LEU A 104 2.64 8.31 2.74
C LEU A 104 3.12 9.47 1.88
N ASP A 105 2.17 10.20 1.28
CA ASP A 105 2.40 11.47 0.62
C ASP A 105 1.85 12.60 1.51
N CYS A 106 2.74 13.20 2.31
CA CYS A 106 2.33 14.27 3.22
C CYS A 106 1.96 15.54 2.48
N ASP A 107 2.50 15.75 1.27
CA ASP A 107 2.30 16.97 0.49
C ASP A 107 0.91 16.95 -0.16
N ASN A 108 0.49 15.80 -0.68
CA ASN A 108 -0.82 15.60 -1.30
C ASN A 108 -1.87 15.01 -0.35
N LYS A 109 -1.52 14.78 0.92
CA LYS A 109 -2.41 14.19 1.94
C LYS A 109 -2.98 12.83 1.54
N ARG A 110 -2.13 11.97 0.96
CA ARG A 110 -2.50 10.63 0.51
C ARG A 110 -1.80 9.54 1.30
N LEU A 111 -2.54 8.47 1.54
CA LEU A 111 -2.03 7.19 2.05
C LEU A 111 -2.41 6.08 1.08
N SER A 112 -1.39 5.30 0.67
CA SER A 112 -1.55 4.14 -0.20
C SER A 112 -0.75 2.97 0.36
N PHE A 113 -1.09 1.75 -0.07
CA PHE A 113 -0.40 0.54 0.37
C PHE A 113 0.10 -0.30 -0.80
N ILE A 114 1.10 -1.12 -0.53
CA ILE A 114 1.74 -2.02 -1.50
C ILE A 114 1.78 -3.41 -0.87
N VAL A 115 1.40 -4.46 -1.60
CA VAL A 115 1.53 -5.86 -1.13
C VAL A 115 2.36 -6.63 -2.15
N GLU A 116 3.47 -7.24 -1.71
CA GLU A 116 4.42 -7.95 -2.60
C GLU A 116 4.87 -7.10 -3.80
N GLY A 117 5.04 -5.80 -3.55
CA GLY A 117 5.38 -4.82 -4.57
C GLY A 117 4.20 -4.34 -5.44
N VAL A 118 3.03 -4.98 -5.38
CA VAL A 118 1.86 -4.56 -6.15
C VAL A 118 1.13 -3.44 -5.38
N PRO A 119 1.01 -2.23 -5.95
CA PRO A 119 0.20 -1.18 -5.33
C PRO A 119 -1.28 -1.55 -5.25
N GLN A 120 -1.97 -1.04 -4.23
CA GLN A 120 -3.36 -1.41 -3.93
C GLN A 120 -4.38 -0.30 -4.22
N GLY A 121 -3.99 0.84 -4.79
CA GLY A 121 -4.87 2.01 -4.87
C GLY A 121 -4.50 3.09 -3.85
N VAL A 122 -5.05 4.29 -4.01
CA VAL A 122 -5.12 5.28 -2.91
C VAL A 122 -6.14 4.81 -1.87
N ALA A 123 -5.70 4.61 -0.63
CA ALA A 123 -6.59 4.22 0.48
C ALA A 123 -7.31 5.42 1.07
N PHE A 124 -6.59 6.53 1.25
CA PHE A 124 -7.10 7.79 1.78
C PHE A 124 -6.46 8.94 1.01
N ASP A 125 -7.26 9.93 0.61
CA ASP A 125 -6.85 11.12 -0.12
C ASP A 125 -7.17 12.44 0.59
N ASP A 126 -7.56 12.33 1.87
CA ASP A 126 -8.05 13.40 2.70
C ASP A 126 -7.42 13.35 4.11
N LEU A 127 -6.11 13.04 4.18
CA LEU A 127 -5.40 13.02 5.46
C LEU A 127 -5.45 14.41 6.14
N PRO A 128 -5.60 14.48 7.48
CA PRO A 128 -5.76 15.73 8.21
C PRO A 128 -4.64 16.74 7.95
N GLU A 129 -5.03 17.99 7.72
CA GLU A 129 -4.08 19.11 7.60
C GLU A 129 -3.40 19.41 8.94
N GLY A 130 -2.20 20.00 8.88
CA GLY A 130 -1.43 20.40 10.06
C GLY A 130 -0.98 19.26 10.97
N SER A 131 -1.25 18.01 10.60
CA SER A 131 -0.91 16.82 11.38
C SER A 131 0.46 16.26 10.98
N SER A 132 1.14 15.68 11.96
CA SER A 132 2.28 14.79 11.72
C SER A 132 1.81 13.34 11.74
N PHE A 133 2.49 12.48 10.99
CA PHE A 133 2.13 11.09 10.85
C PHE A 133 3.27 10.17 11.26
N TRP A 134 2.95 9.09 11.97
CA TRP A 134 3.90 8.06 12.37
C TRP A 134 3.50 6.73 11.75
N PRO A 135 4.39 6.04 11.03
CA PRO A 135 4.09 4.69 10.58
C PRO A 135 3.87 3.76 11.78
N ALA A 136 2.95 2.82 11.64
CA ALA A 136 2.49 1.98 12.74
C ALA A 136 2.16 0.56 12.27
N VAL A 137 2.39 -0.41 13.16
CA VAL A 137 2.09 -1.83 12.93
C VAL A 137 1.35 -2.41 14.13
N GLY A 138 0.20 -3.05 13.88
CA GLY A 138 -0.57 -3.80 14.85
C GLY A 138 -0.36 -5.30 14.68
N LEU A 139 0.05 -5.99 15.75
CA LEU A 139 0.23 -7.44 15.76
C LEU A 139 -0.85 -8.10 16.61
N HIS A 140 -1.58 -9.05 16.03
CA HIS A 140 -2.72 -9.71 16.67
C HIS A 140 -2.42 -11.05 17.33
N ALA A 141 -1.21 -11.60 17.14
CA ALA A 141 -0.83 -12.87 17.76
C ALA A 141 0.61 -12.87 18.25
N GLU A 142 0.84 -13.69 19.27
CA GLU A 142 2.18 -14.01 19.77
C GLU A 142 3.02 -14.70 18.70
N GLY A 143 4.34 -14.52 18.77
CA GLY A 143 5.27 -15.20 17.87
C GLY A 143 5.38 -14.58 16.46
N VAL A 144 4.79 -13.41 16.21
CA VAL A 144 5.08 -12.62 15.01
C VAL A 144 6.15 -11.58 15.31
N ALA A 145 7.19 -11.57 14.50
CA ALA A 145 8.14 -10.46 14.43
C ALA A 145 7.96 -9.73 13.10
N VAL A 146 8.22 -8.43 13.10
CA VAL A 146 8.28 -7.63 11.87
C VAL A 146 9.65 -6.99 11.75
N SER A 147 10.21 -6.99 10.54
CA SER A 147 11.30 -6.11 10.15
C SER A 147 10.74 -4.98 9.31
N ILE A 148 11.31 -3.80 9.50
CA ILE A 148 10.79 -2.58 8.88
C ILE A 148 11.97 -1.82 8.29
N GLU A 149 11.83 -1.46 7.02
CA GLU A 149 12.83 -0.73 6.27
C GLU A 149 12.21 0.58 5.79
N HIS A 150 12.77 1.71 6.23
CA HIS A 150 12.37 3.04 5.78
C HIS A 150 13.24 3.48 4.61
N GLN A 151 12.61 3.90 3.52
CA GLN A 151 13.29 4.45 2.35
C GLN A 151 12.58 5.72 1.87
N SER A 152 13.31 6.58 1.16
CA SER A 152 12.68 7.65 0.38
C SER A 152 11.74 7.05 -0.66
N ALA A 153 10.45 7.40 -0.58
CA ALA A 153 9.45 6.93 -1.54
C ALA A 153 9.83 7.34 -2.97
N THR A 154 10.37 8.54 -3.16
CA THR A 154 10.77 9.06 -4.48
C THR A 154 11.81 8.16 -5.15
N ALA A 155 12.83 7.72 -4.42
CA ALA A 155 13.87 6.84 -4.97
C ALA A 155 13.34 5.42 -5.29
N PHE A 156 12.44 4.90 -4.45
CA PHE A 156 11.80 3.61 -4.69
C PHE A 156 10.86 3.66 -5.90
N LEU A 157 9.96 4.66 -5.95
CA LEU A 157 9.02 4.85 -7.04
C LEU A 157 9.72 5.12 -8.36
N ARG A 158 10.83 5.88 -8.39
CA ARG A 158 11.62 6.10 -9.61
C ARG A 158 12.21 4.79 -10.16
N ARG A 159 12.89 4.00 -9.31
CA ARG A 159 13.46 2.70 -9.71
C ARG A 159 12.38 1.72 -10.15
N ARG A 160 11.20 1.76 -9.52
CA ARG A 160 10.07 0.91 -9.87
C ARG A 160 9.35 1.38 -11.13
N SER A 161 9.27 2.68 -11.37
CA SER A 161 8.84 3.26 -12.64
C SER A 161 9.79 2.77 -13.74
N GLU A 162 11.11 2.89 -13.57
CA GLU A 162 12.11 2.35 -14.50
C GLU A 162 11.99 0.82 -14.72
N ALA A 163 11.88 0.03 -13.66
CA ALA A 163 11.71 -1.43 -13.76
C ALA A 163 10.34 -1.82 -14.34
N MET A 164 9.28 -1.04 -14.11
CA MET A 164 7.97 -1.22 -14.73
C MET A 164 8.02 -0.85 -16.21
N LYS A 165 8.78 0.19 -16.60
CA LYS A 165 9.05 0.52 -18.00
C LYS A 165 9.72 -0.67 -18.70
N GLU A 166 10.69 -1.33 -18.06
CA GLU A 166 11.33 -2.55 -18.59
C GLU A 166 10.40 -3.78 -18.61
N LEU A 167 9.62 -4.00 -17.55
CA LEU A 167 8.68 -5.12 -17.45
C LEU A 167 7.51 -4.99 -18.45
N MET A 168 7.04 -3.77 -18.70
CA MET A 168 5.98 -3.44 -19.68
C MET A 168 6.48 -3.57 -21.11
N VAL A 169 7.77 -3.30 -21.37
CA VAL A 169 8.42 -3.58 -22.66
C VAL A 169 8.53 -5.09 -22.90
N GLY A 170 8.54 -5.93 -21.85
CA GLY A 170 8.68 -7.38 -21.94
C GLY A 170 7.41 -8.23 -21.80
N ARG A 171 6.33 -7.75 -21.14
CA ARG A 171 5.09 -8.53 -20.90
C ARG A 171 3.89 -7.93 -21.64
N SER A 172 3.10 -8.79 -22.28
CA SER A 172 1.83 -8.38 -22.91
C SER A 172 0.87 -7.78 -21.88
N ILE A 173 0.38 -6.57 -22.15
CA ILE A 173 -0.60 -5.87 -21.31
C ILE A 173 -1.97 -6.53 -21.51
N LYS A 174 -2.80 -6.68 -20.48
CA LYS A 174 -4.17 -7.23 -20.64
C LYS A 174 -5.20 -6.22 -20.13
N LYS A 175 -6.23 -5.95 -20.93
CA LYS A 175 -7.35 -5.07 -20.55
C LYS A 175 -8.68 -5.77 -20.89
N GLN A 176 -9.66 -5.67 -20.00
CA GLN A 176 -11.05 -5.99 -20.29
C GLN A 176 -11.72 -4.78 -20.94
N PHE A 177 -12.36 -4.98 -22.08
CA PHE A 177 -13.08 -3.93 -22.80
C PHE A 177 -14.56 -3.89 -22.37
N PRO A 178 -15.32 -2.85 -22.75
CA PRO A 178 -16.75 -2.74 -22.40
C PRO A 178 -17.62 -3.92 -22.87
N ASP A 179 -17.14 -4.69 -23.85
CA ASP A 179 -17.74 -5.94 -24.32
C ASP A 179 -17.47 -7.15 -23.39
N GLY A 180 -16.77 -6.93 -22.27
CA GLY A 180 -16.37 -7.96 -21.31
C GLY A 180 -15.17 -8.80 -21.75
N VAL A 181 -14.58 -8.55 -22.93
CA VAL A 181 -13.51 -9.38 -23.50
C VAL A 181 -12.13 -8.88 -23.07
N TRP A 182 -11.30 -9.80 -22.58
CA TRP A 182 -9.89 -9.54 -22.29
C TRP A 182 -9.04 -9.63 -23.55
N ARG A 183 -8.32 -8.55 -23.87
CA ARG A 183 -7.40 -8.50 -25.01
C ARG A 183 -5.97 -8.26 -24.54
N LYS A 184 -4.99 -8.86 -25.23
CA LYS A 184 -3.57 -8.57 -24.98
C LYS A 184 -3.16 -7.35 -25.80
N GLY A 185 -2.25 -6.55 -25.26
CA GLY A 185 -1.69 -5.35 -25.84
C GLY A 185 -0.17 -5.48 -25.97
N LYS A 186 0.37 -4.99 -27.08
CA LYS A 186 1.79 -4.82 -27.31
C LYS A 186 2.12 -3.33 -27.42
N ILE A 187 3.22 -2.92 -26.81
CA ILE A 187 3.70 -1.55 -26.97
C ILE A 187 4.11 -1.36 -28.43
N LYS A 188 3.53 -0.34 -29.06
CA LYS A 188 3.86 0.09 -30.42
C LYS A 188 4.91 1.20 -30.38
N GLU A 189 4.76 2.16 -29.46
CA GLU A 189 5.63 3.32 -29.35
C GLU A 189 5.64 3.89 -27.92
N LYS A 190 6.76 4.50 -27.51
CA LYS A 190 6.87 5.29 -26.29
C LYS A 190 6.83 6.78 -26.67
N LEU A 191 5.85 7.50 -26.13
CA LEU A 191 5.59 8.90 -26.48
C LEU A 191 6.17 9.88 -25.44
N ALA A 192 6.18 9.48 -24.16
CA ALA A 192 6.77 10.26 -23.07
C ALA A 192 7.35 9.34 -21.99
N GLU A 193 7.87 9.94 -20.91
CA GLU A 193 8.47 9.18 -19.81
C GLU A 193 7.56 8.07 -19.26
N GLU A 194 6.25 8.34 -19.18
CA GLU A 194 5.23 7.43 -18.66
C GLU A 194 4.09 7.20 -19.66
N THR A 195 4.18 7.66 -20.91
CA THR A 195 3.08 7.58 -21.88
C THR A 195 3.45 6.69 -23.06
N TYR A 196 2.57 5.75 -23.39
CA TYR A 196 2.78 4.69 -24.36
C TYR A 196 1.60 4.59 -25.31
N LEU A 197 1.88 4.23 -26.55
CA LEU A 197 0.89 3.78 -27.51
C LEU A 197 0.88 2.25 -27.51
N ILE A 198 -0.25 1.64 -27.12
CA ILE A 198 -0.39 0.19 -27.02
C ILE A 198 -1.41 -0.32 -28.04
N ARG A 199 -1.00 -1.29 -28.85
CA ARG A 199 -1.88 -1.98 -29.79
C ARG A 199 -2.46 -3.24 -29.16
N PHE A 200 -3.78 -3.29 -28.99
CA PHE A 200 -4.50 -4.45 -28.50
C PHE A 200 -4.91 -5.41 -29.63
N ASP A 201 -5.01 -6.71 -29.31
CA ASP A 201 -5.52 -7.75 -30.20
C ASP A 201 -6.91 -7.35 -30.72
N GLY A 202 -7.04 -7.15 -32.04
CA GLY A 202 -8.21 -6.52 -32.66
C GLY A 202 -7.94 -5.15 -33.30
N GLY A 203 -6.69 -4.68 -33.29
CA GLY A 203 -6.22 -3.56 -34.12
C GLY A 203 -6.42 -2.17 -33.53
N ARG A 204 -6.88 -2.08 -32.27
CA ARG A 204 -7.08 -0.78 -31.59
C ARG A 204 -5.79 -0.34 -30.90
N ASP A 205 -5.38 0.89 -31.19
CA ASP A 205 -4.30 1.57 -30.47
C ASP A 205 -4.91 2.41 -29.35
N LEU A 206 -4.38 2.28 -28.13
CA LEU A 206 -4.78 3.09 -26.99
C LEU A 206 -3.57 3.82 -26.43
N LEU A 207 -3.78 5.09 -26.08
CA LEU A 207 -2.81 5.88 -25.35
C LEU A 207 -2.92 5.53 -23.87
N VAL A 208 -1.82 5.10 -23.29
CA VAL A 208 -1.79 4.58 -21.92
C VAL A 208 -0.66 5.24 -21.15
N ARG A 209 -1.01 5.80 -19.99
CA ARG A 209 -0.05 6.28 -19.01
C ARG A 209 0.30 5.17 -18.03
N CYS A 210 1.56 4.76 -18.03
CA CYS A 210 2.11 3.75 -17.14
C CYS A 210 3.01 4.45 -16.14
N GLY A 211 2.58 4.57 -14.89
CA GLY A 211 3.32 5.34 -13.88
C GLY A 211 2.45 6.01 -12.81
N ALA A 212 1.13 5.97 -12.95
CA ALA A 212 0.27 6.23 -11.81
C ALA A 212 0.46 5.12 -10.77
N GLU A 213 0.36 5.49 -9.50
CA GLU A 213 0.58 4.65 -8.32
C GLU A 213 -0.24 3.34 -8.33
N ASP A 214 -1.15 3.13 -9.29
CA ASP A 214 -2.17 2.06 -9.32
C ASP A 214 -2.13 1.16 -10.58
N GLY A 215 -0.99 1.11 -11.28
CA GLY A 215 -0.94 0.47 -12.60
C GLY A 215 -1.36 1.44 -13.70
N PHE A 216 -1.55 0.94 -14.92
CA PHE A 216 -1.68 1.81 -16.09
C PHE A 216 -3.07 2.46 -16.21
N GLU A 217 -3.11 3.69 -16.71
CA GLU A 217 -4.32 4.47 -16.97
C GLU A 217 -4.49 4.65 -18.48
N VAL A 218 -5.69 4.46 -19.03
CA VAL A 218 -5.98 4.77 -20.44
C VAL A 218 -6.35 6.25 -20.53
N LEU A 219 -5.56 7.01 -21.29
CA LEU A 219 -5.72 8.47 -21.39
C LEU A 219 -6.78 8.88 -22.42
N THR A 220 -7.03 8.03 -23.43
CA THR A 220 -8.02 8.30 -24.47
C THR A 220 -8.62 6.99 -24.99
N GLU A 221 -9.96 6.91 -25.07
CA GLU A 221 -10.67 5.81 -25.75
C GLU A 221 -11.17 6.20 -27.16
N GLU A 222 -11.02 7.46 -27.56
CA GLU A 222 -11.51 7.97 -28.85
C GLU A 222 -10.46 7.93 -29.97
N THR A 223 -10.76 7.10 -30.96
CA THR A 223 -10.38 7.10 -32.39
C THR A 223 -9.14 7.87 -32.85
N LEU A 224 -8.10 7.10 -33.21
CA LEU A 224 -7.31 7.32 -34.44
C LEU A 224 -7.56 6.14 -35.39
#